data_AF-A0A3M6QG35-F1
#
_entry.id   AF-A0A3M6QG35-F1
#
_cell.length_a   1.000
_cell.length_b   1.000
_cell.length_c   1.000
_cell.angle_alpha   90.00
_cell.angle_beta   90.00
_cell.angle_gamma   90.00
#
_symmetry.space_group_name_H-M   'P 1'
#
loop_
_entity.id
_entity.type
_entity.pdbx_description
1 polymer ?
#
loop_
_entity_poly.entity_id
_entity_poly.type
_entity_poly.pdbx_seq_one_letter_code
_entity_poly.pdbx_strand_id
1 'polypeptide(L)'
;MQPKIELQFYWRRQDIKEAIYAVTKAVAAGYNTKDKLLAVLPQFSTYRIALAIDVLITADMAKNNLGSLTIHSDMDIVFELLKGKFLLPLKLEDAKMPAMRRVLLNKLGCKNPAGVETLLNINAVEV
;
A
#
# COMPACT_ATOMS: atom_id res chain seq x y z
N MET A 1 -18.97 14.37 24.56
CA MET A 1 -18.22 14.39 23.30
C MET A 1 -18.21 12.98 22.74
N GLN A 2 -18.51 12.79 21.44
CA GLN A 2 -18.27 11.48 20.82
C GLN A 2 -16.76 11.23 20.79
N PRO A 3 -16.27 10.04 21.17
CA PRO A 3 -14.86 9.72 21.06
C PRO A 3 -14.43 9.86 19.60
N LYS A 4 -13.34 10.59 19.37
CA LYS A 4 -12.72 10.74 18.07
C LYS A 4 -11.37 10.06 18.10
N ILE A 5 -11.10 9.29 17.06
CA ILE A 5 -9.78 8.74 16.82
C ILE A 5 -9.19 9.36 15.57
N GLU A 6 -7.88 9.57 15.59
CA GLU A 6 -7.08 9.86 14.41
C GLU A 6 -6.45 8.56 13.92
N LEU A 7 -6.81 8.16 12.69
CA LEU A 7 -6.17 7.07 11.97
C LEU A 7 -5.05 7.60 11.08
N GLN A 8 -3.92 6.91 11.12
CA GLN A 8 -2.74 7.18 10.33
C GLN A 8 -2.20 5.89 9.72
N PHE A 9 -1.64 6.00 8.52
CA PHE A 9 -1.12 4.86 7.78
C PHE A 9 0.37 5.03 7.51
N TYR A 10 1.10 3.92 7.58
CA TYR A 10 2.54 3.90 7.39
C TYR A 10 2.96 2.65 6.61
N TRP A 11 3.97 2.73 5.76
CA TRP A 11 4.57 1.53 5.16
C TRP A 11 5.07 0.57 6.24
N ARG A 12 4.77 -0.73 6.09
CA ARG A 12 5.38 -1.76 6.95
C ARG A 12 6.87 -1.87 6.72
N ARG A 13 7.30 -1.85 5.45
CA ARG A 13 8.71 -1.88 5.03
C ARG A 13 9.17 -0.47 4.67
N GLN A 14 9.75 0.22 5.64
CA GLN A 14 10.21 1.61 5.48
C GLN A 14 11.48 1.74 4.63
N ASP A 15 12.27 0.67 4.54
CA ASP A 15 13.57 0.59 3.87
C ASP A 15 13.49 0.49 2.33
N ILE A 16 12.31 0.14 1.81
CA ILE A 16 12.05 -0.03 0.37
C ILE A 16 10.82 0.75 -0.12
N LYS A 17 10.24 1.64 0.69
CA LYS A 17 8.99 2.35 0.34
C LYS A 17 9.11 3.18 -0.95
N GLU A 18 10.26 3.80 -1.19
CA GLU A 18 10.54 4.57 -2.40
C GLU A 18 10.61 3.64 -3.63
N ALA A 19 11.17 2.45 -3.46
CA ALA A 19 11.22 1.44 -4.51
C ALA A 19 9.83 0.88 -4.83
N ILE A 20 9.00 0.62 -3.81
CA ILE A 20 7.59 0.23 -3.99
C ILE A 20 6.86 1.30 -4.79
N TYR A 21 6.91 2.56 -4.34
CA TYR A 21 6.27 3.67 -5.04
C TYR A 21 6.72 3.79 -6.50
N ALA A 22 8.04 3.78 -6.73
CA ALA A 22 8.62 3.95 -8.04
C ALA A 22 8.26 2.80 -9.00
N VAL A 23 8.32 1.55 -8.54
CA VAL A 23 7.89 0.38 -9.33
C VAL A 23 6.42 0.49 -9.67
N THR A 24 5.56 0.79 -8.71
CA THR A 24 4.12 0.93 -8.95
C THR A 24 3.82 1.99 -10.01
N LYS A 25 4.44 3.18 -9.91
CA LYS A 25 4.22 4.26 -10.88
C LYS A 25 4.84 3.96 -12.25
N ALA A 26 6.00 3.32 -12.30
CA ALA A 26 6.63 2.92 -13.57
C ALA A 26 5.77 1.88 -14.31
N VAL A 27 5.26 0.86 -13.62
CA VAL A 27 4.37 -0.14 -14.23
C VAL A 27 3.07 0.50 -14.69
N ALA A 28 2.47 1.40 -13.91
CA ALA A 28 1.27 2.15 -14.31
C ALA A 28 1.50 3.02 -15.56
N ALA A 29 2.72 3.51 -15.78
CA ALA A 29 3.12 4.24 -16.98
C ALA A 29 3.49 3.34 -18.18
N GLY A 30 3.35 2.01 -18.06
CA GLY A 30 3.62 1.06 -19.15
C GLY A 30 5.03 0.45 -19.15
N TYR A 31 5.87 0.77 -18.17
CA TYR A 31 7.17 0.14 -17.95
C TYR A 31 7.00 -1.13 -17.12
N ASN A 32 6.38 -2.14 -17.72
CA ASN A 32 5.86 -3.31 -17.03
C ASN A 32 6.69 -4.58 -17.19
N THR A 33 7.81 -4.53 -17.91
CA THR A 33 8.73 -5.67 -18.04
C THR A 33 10.02 -5.41 -17.27
N LYS A 34 10.78 -6.47 -16.98
CA LYS A 34 12.08 -6.39 -16.29
C LYS A 34 13.00 -5.35 -16.94
N ASP A 35 13.21 -5.45 -18.25
CA ASP A 35 14.15 -4.58 -18.96
C ASP A 35 13.68 -3.12 -18.97
N LYS A 36 12.37 -2.89 -19.14
CA LYS A 36 11.79 -1.55 -19.07
C LYS A 36 11.95 -0.94 -17.68
N LEU A 37 11.70 -1.71 -16.62
CA LEU A 37 11.88 -1.24 -15.25
C LEU A 37 13.34 -0.89 -14.94
N LEU A 38 14.27 -1.75 -15.33
CA LEU A 38 15.71 -1.49 -15.14
C LEU A 38 16.18 -0.25 -15.90
N ALA A 39 15.62 0.00 -17.09
CA ALA A 39 15.94 1.18 -17.88
C ALA A 39 15.42 2.49 -17.27
N VAL A 40 14.21 2.49 -16.70
CA VAL A 40 13.58 3.73 -16.17
C VAL A 40 13.79 3.97 -14.68
N LEU A 41 14.29 2.97 -13.95
CA LEU A 41 14.61 3.07 -12.52
C LEU A 41 16.10 2.83 -12.22
N PRO A 42 17.05 3.53 -12.91
CA PRO A 42 18.48 3.28 -12.75
C PRO A 42 19.02 3.60 -11.35
N GLN A 43 18.30 4.41 -10.57
CA GLN A 43 18.65 4.74 -9.19
C GLN A 43 18.48 3.60 -8.20
N PHE A 44 17.73 2.54 -8.57
CA PHE A 44 17.54 1.36 -7.75
C PHE A 44 18.34 0.18 -8.30
N SER A 45 18.97 -0.58 -7.40
CA SER A 45 19.57 -1.85 -7.80
C SER A 45 18.51 -2.84 -8.27
N THR A 46 18.90 -3.78 -9.13
CA THR A 46 18.03 -4.89 -9.55
C THR A 46 17.43 -5.62 -8.36
N TYR A 47 18.20 -5.80 -7.29
CA TYR A 47 17.73 -6.41 -6.05
C TYR A 47 16.63 -5.60 -5.37
N ARG A 48 16.77 -4.27 -5.26
CA ARG A 48 15.74 -3.40 -4.66
C ARG A 48 14.45 -3.39 -5.48
N ILE A 49 14.55 -3.39 -6.80
CA ILE A 49 13.39 -3.50 -7.69
C ILE A 49 12.70 -4.86 -7.49
N ALA A 50 13.47 -5.95 -7.44
CA ALA A 50 12.93 -7.28 -7.20
C ALA A 50 12.22 -7.40 -5.84
N LEU A 51 12.80 -6.83 -4.77
CA LEU A 51 12.16 -6.79 -3.45
C LEU A 51 10.83 -6.01 -3.45
N ALA A 52 10.79 -4.87 -4.14
CA ALA A 52 9.56 -4.09 -4.25
C ALA A 52 8.47 -4.87 -5.02
N ILE A 53 8.84 -5.54 -6.11
CA ILE A 53 7.92 -6.40 -6.87
C ILE A 53 7.42 -7.56 -5.99
N ASP A 54 8.31 -8.25 -5.28
CA ASP A 54 7.97 -9.37 -4.39
C ASP A 54 6.97 -8.95 -3.31
N VAL A 55 7.17 -7.79 -2.70
CA VAL A 55 6.25 -7.23 -1.70
C VAL A 55 4.88 -6.91 -2.30
N LEU A 56 4.85 -6.32 -3.50
CA LEU A 56 3.58 -6.05 -4.21
C LEU A 56 2.85 -7.33 -4.59
N ILE A 57 3.56 -8.36 -5.07
CA ILE A 57 2.96 -9.66 -5.42
C ILE A 57 2.45 -10.37 -4.16
N THR A 58 3.25 -10.38 -3.09
CA THR A 58 2.86 -10.98 -1.79
C THR A 58 1.61 -10.33 -1.21
N ALA A 59 1.45 -9.03 -1.40
CA ALA A 59 0.25 -8.30 -1.00
C ALA A 59 -0.93 -8.45 -1.99
N ASP A 60 -0.81 -9.23 -3.06
CA ASP A 60 -1.78 -9.27 -4.17
C ASP A 60 -2.11 -7.87 -4.73
N MET A 61 -1.09 -7.01 -4.76
CA MET A 61 -1.12 -5.65 -5.31
C MET A 61 -0.38 -5.53 -6.65
N ALA A 62 0.31 -6.58 -7.06
CA ALA A 62 0.81 -6.75 -8.41
C ALA A 62 0.64 -8.21 -8.87
N LYS A 63 0.48 -8.40 -10.18
CA LYS A 63 0.44 -9.73 -10.82
C LYS A 63 1.44 -9.77 -11.96
N ASN A 64 2.13 -10.89 -12.11
CA ASN A 64 3.01 -11.13 -13.25
C ASN A 64 2.30 -12.07 -14.23
N ASN A 65 2.03 -11.56 -15.42
CA ASN A 65 1.45 -12.31 -16.51
C ASN A 65 2.49 -12.43 -17.63
N LEU A 66 3.11 -13.60 -17.74
CA LEU A 66 4.08 -13.93 -18.80
C LEU A 66 5.22 -12.89 -18.96
N GLY A 67 5.73 -12.35 -17.84
CA GLY A 67 6.82 -11.38 -17.83
C GLY A 67 6.37 -9.91 -17.88
N SER A 68 5.06 -9.65 -17.92
CA SER A 68 4.47 -8.32 -17.80
C SER A 68 3.79 -8.17 -16.44
N LEU A 69 4.16 -7.13 -15.70
CA LEU A 69 3.54 -6.76 -14.44
C LEU A 69 2.28 -5.92 -14.66
N THR A 70 1.26 -6.19 -13.85
CA THR A 70 0.06 -5.35 -13.73
C THR A 70 -0.12 -4.99 -12.27
N ILE A 71 -0.40 -3.71 -12.00
CA ILE A 71 -0.67 -3.19 -10.65
C ILE A 71 -2.17 -3.24 -10.36
N HIS A 72 -2.52 -3.61 -9.14
CA HIS A 72 -3.90 -3.56 -8.66
C HIS A 72 -4.33 -2.10 -8.39
N SER A 73 -5.56 -1.73 -8.77
CA SER A 73 -6.07 -0.36 -8.67
C SER A 73 -6.05 0.22 -7.24
N ASP A 74 -6.13 -0.64 -6.22
CA ASP A 74 -6.08 -0.21 -4.82
C ASP A 74 -4.76 0.46 -4.44
N MET A 75 -3.70 0.32 -5.23
CA MET A 75 -2.45 1.03 -4.97
C MET A 75 -2.62 2.55 -5.00
N ASP A 76 -3.56 3.09 -5.77
CA ASP A 76 -3.84 4.53 -5.73
C ASP A 76 -4.49 4.92 -4.39
N ILE A 77 -5.37 4.07 -3.84
CA ILE A 77 -5.94 4.27 -2.51
C ILE A 77 -4.85 4.18 -1.44
N VAL A 78 -3.95 3.18 -1.53
CA VAL A 78 -2.78 3.04 -0.64
C VAL A 78 -1.97 4.34 -0.58
N PHE A 79 -1.69 4.96 -1.73
CA PHE A 79 -0.94 6.20 -1.77
C PHE A 79 -1.69 7.39 -1.17
N GLU A 80 -3.02 7.45 -1.30
CA GLU A 80 -3.81 8.49 -0.64
C GLU A 80 -3.89 8.29 0.89
N LEU A 81 -4.04 7.04 1.35
CA LEU A 81 -4.05 6.71 2.77
C LEU A 81 -2.76 7.16 3.48
N LEU A 82 -1.62 7.05 2.80
CA LEU A 82 -0.30 7.45 3.31
C LEU A 82 -0.09 8.96 3.44
N LYS A 83 -0.90 9.79 2.77
CA LYS A 83 -0.79 11.26 2.84
C LYS A 83 -1.58 11.86 4.00
N GLY A 84 -2.60 11.14 4.47
CA GLY A 84 -3.66 11.70 5.29
C GLY A 84 -3.63 11.26 6.75
N LYS A 85 -4.31 12.07 7.56
CA LYS A 85 -4.79 11.71 8.89
C LYS A 85 -6.32 11.72 8.83
N PHE A 86 -6.96 10.67 9.33
CA PHE A 86 -8.41 10.51 9.20
C PHE A 86 -9.06 10.53 10.57
N LEU A 87 -9.92 11.53 10.81
CA LEU A 87 -10.71 11.61 12.04
C LEU A 87 -11.98 10.77 11.89
N LEU A 88 -12.14 9.75 12.73
CA LEU A 88 -13.32 8.91 12.73
C LEU A 88 -14.07 9.01 14.07
N PRO A 89 -15.42 9.02 14.04
CA PRO A 89 -16.25 8.96 15.24
C PRO A 89 -16.35 7.52 15.75
N LEU A 90 -15.22 6.95 16.19
CA LEU A 90 -15.10 5.58 16.66
C LEU A 90 -14.34 5.55 17.99
N LYS A 91 -14.61 4.57 18.85
CA LYS A 91 -13.81 4.31 20.04
C LYS A 91 -12.47 3.67 19.66
N LEU A 92 -11.42 3.91 20.46
CA LEU A 92 -10.10 3.34 20.23
C LEU A 92 -10.08 1.81 20.28
N GLU A 93 -10.87 1.21 21.18
CA GLU A 93 -11.00 -0.23 21.33
C GLU A 93 -11.49 -0.88 20.02
N ASP A 94 -12.57 -0.34 19.45
CA ASP A 94 -13.12 -0.77 18.17
C ASP A 94 -12.11 -0.58 17.03
N ALA A 95 -11.31 0.50 17.07
CA ALA A 95 -10.30 0.78 16.05
C ALA A 95 -9.16 -0.24 16.02
N LYS A 96 -8.81 -0.76 17.19
CA LYS A 96 -7.69 -1.69 17.37
C LYS A 96 -8.09 -3.13 17.04
N MET A 97 -9.38 -3.45 17.00
CA MET A 97 -9.85 -4.78 16.63
C MET A 97 -9.43 -5.15 15.19
N PRO A 98 -8.74 -6.29 14.98
CA PRO A 98 -8.33 -6.71 13.64
C PRO A 98 -9.48 -6.80 12.63
N ALA A 99 -10.65 -7.27 13.06
CA ALA A 99 -11.84 -7.34 12.21
C ALA A 99 -12.29 -5.95 11.72
N MET A 100 -12.18 -4.93 12.57
CA MET A 100 -12.57 -3.57 12.23
C MET A 100 -11.61 -2.91 11.24
N ARG A 101 -10.32 -3.24 11.26
CA ARG A 101 -9.34 -2.72 10.30
C ARG A 101 -9.71 -3.03 8.86
N ARG A 102 -10.10 -4.28 8.57
CA ARG A 102 -10.58 -4.68 7.24
C ARG A 102 -11.89 -3.99 6.86
N VAL A 103 -12.81 -3.83 7.81
CA VAL A 103 -14.06 -3.10 7.59
C VAL A 103 -13.77 -1.64 7.25
N LEU A 104 -12.83 -1.00 7.95
CA LEU A 104 -12.42 0.38 7.68
C LEU A 104 -11.81 0.52 6.29
N LEU A 105 -10.88 -0.37 5.91
CA LEU A 105 -10.27 -0.36 4.58
C LEU A 105 -11.29 -0.60 3.46
N ASN A 106 -12.23 -1.52 3.66
CA ASN A 106 -13.38 -1.71 2.74
C ASN A 106 -14.20 -0.42 2.60
N LYS A 107 -14.52 0.24 3.73
CA LYS A 107 -15.28 1.51 3.72
C LYS A 107 -14.51 2.68 3.11
N LEU A 108 -13.17 2.62 3.13
CA LEU A 108 -12.29 3.58 2.45
C LEU A 108 -12.13 3.26 0.95
N GLY A 109 -12.83 2.24 0.43
CA GLY A 109 -12.90 1.91 -0.98
C GLY A 109 -11.92 0.83 -1.45
N CYS A 110 -11.14 0.22 -0.55
CA CYS A 110 -10.22 -0.87 -0.91
C CYS A 110 -11.01 -2.12 -1.30
N LYS A 111 -10.73 -2.68 -2.49
CA LYS A 111 -11.27 -3.96 -2.96
C LYS A 111 -10.47 -5.16 -2.46
N ASN A 112 -9.19 -4.96 -2.13
CA ASN A 112 -8.28 -5.91 -1.50
C ASN A 112 -7.74 -5.35 -0.15
N PRO A 113 -8.58 -5.30 0.91
CA PRO A 113 -8.14 -4.85 2.23
C PRO A 113 -6.98 -5.67 2.81
N ALA A 114 -6.94 -6.97 2.56
CA ALA A 114 -5.91 -7.86 3.10
C ALA A 114 -4.52 -7.52 2.52
N GLY A 115 -4.47 -7.20 1.23
CA GLY A 115 -3.27 -6.70 0.59
C GLY A 115 -2.82 -5.35 1.15
N VAL A 116 -3.75 -4.43 1.37
CA VAL A 116 -3.43 -3.12 2.00
C VAL A 116 -2.89 -3.32 3.41
N GLU A 117 -3.49 -4.21 4.22
CA GLU A 117 -2.97 -4.56 5.55
C GLU A 117 -1.57 -5.18 5.49
N THR A 118 -1.21 -5.86 4.41
CA THR A 118 0.12 -6.45 4.21
C THR A 118 1.16 -5.37 3.90
N LEU A 119 0.77 -4.31 3.19
CA LEU A 119 1.65 -3.20 2.85
C LEU A 119 1.78 -2.16 3.97
N LEU A 120 0.70 -1.92 4.72
CA LEU A 120 0.59 -0.82 5.65
C LEU A 120 0.44 -1.27 7.11
N ASN A 121 0.98 -0.45 8.01
CA ASN A 121 0.63 -0.40 9.41
C ASN A 121 -0.42 0.69 9.62
N ILE A 122 -1.39 0.42 10.49
CA ILE A 122 -2.45 1.35 10.88
C ILE A 122 -2.20 1.74 12.33
N ASN A 123 -2.04 3.03 12.57
CA ASN A 123 -1.98 3.61 13.91
C ASN A 123 -3.31 4.32 14.21
N ALA A 124 -3.85 4.11 15.40
CA ALA A 124 -5.08 4.75 15.89
C ALA A 124 -4.77 5.41 17.23
N VAL A 125 -5.06 6.70 17.34
CA VAL A 125 -4.79 7.52 18.54
C VAL A 125 -6.07 8.28 18.91
N GLU A 126 -6.40 8.39 20.20
CA GLU A 126 -7.52 9.22 20.68
C GLU A 126 -7.19 10.71 20.55
N VAL A 127 -8.19 11.51 20.20
CA VAL A 127 -8.12 12.98 20.04
C VAL A 127 -9.19 13.67 20.86
#